data_AF-A0A8T7D8P9-F1
#
_entry.id   AF-A0A8T7D8P9-F1
#
_cell.length_a   1.000
_cell.length_b   1.000
_cell.length_c   1.000
_cell.angle_alpha   90.00
_cell.angle_beta   90.00
_cell.angle_gamma   90.00
#
_symmetry.space_group_name_H-M   'P 1'
#
loop_
_entity.id
_entity.type
_entity.pdbx_description
1 polymer ?
#
loop_
_entity_poly.entity_id
_entity_poly.type
_entity_poly.pdbx_seq_one_letter_code
_entity_poly.pdbx_strand_id
1 'polypeptide(L)'
;TQNKACNWCCGGGGGVNTMEKTEPLRQKIFHRKRMQIEELDVTTVVTMCATCRNTLEEGIEDNGMEVEVLGLTEVVANHLLKEKK
;
A
#
# COMPACT_ATOMS: atom_id res chain seq x y z
N THR A 1 12.23 -2.02 -13.33
CA THR A 1 12.01 -2.09 -11.88
C THR A 1 11.05 -3.22 -11.59
N GLN A 2 11.21 -3.92 -10.46
CA GLN A 2 10.39 -5.10 -10.15
C GLN A 2 8.89 -4.76 -10.16
N ASN A 3 8.53 -3.55 -9.68
CA ASN A 3 7.18 -3.00 -9.70
C ASN A 3 6.46 -3.07 -11.07
N LYS A 4 7.18 -2.84 -12.19
CA LYS A 4 6.60 -2.84 -13.55
C LYS A 4 6.41 -4.23 -14.16
N ALA A 5 7.29 -5.18 -13.82
CA ALA A 5 7.24 -6.54 -14.35
C ALA A 5 6.36 -7.46 -13.48
N CYS A 6 6.32 -7.23 -12.17
CA CYS A 6 5.54 -7.98 -11.19
C CYS A 6 5.20 -7.08 -10.00
N ASN A 7 3.96 -6.64 -9.85
CA ASN A 7 3.54 -5.89 -8.66
C ASN A 7 3.08 -6.87 -7.57
N TRP A 8 3.83 -6.97 -6.46
CA TRP A 8 3.49 -7.93 -5.41
C TRP A 8 2.24 -7.51 -4.65
N CYS A 9 1.49 -8.52 -4.21
CA CYS A 9 0.34 -8.35 -3.32
C CYS A 9 0.75 -7.66 -2.00
N CYS A 10 -0.17 -6.92 -1.36
CA CYS A 10 0.08 -6.33 -0.04
C CYS A 10 0.21 -7.37 1.08
N GLY A 11 -0.30 -8.60 0.86
CA GLY A 11 -0.29 -9.68 1.84
C GLY A 11 -1.52 -9.75 2.75
N GLY A 12 -2.47 -8.82 2.65
CA GLY A 12 -3.66 -8.77 3.52
C GLY A 12 -4.91 -9.49 3.00
N GLY A 13 -4.94 -9.89 1.72
CA GLY A 13 -6.11 -10.51 1.10
C GLY A 13 -6.49 -11.88 1.67
N GLY A 14 -7.69 -12.36 1.35
CA GLY A 14 -8.14 -13.72 1.75
C GLY A 14 -8.37 -13.91 3.26
N GLY A 15 -8.51 -12.81 4.02
CA GLY A 15 -8.65 -12.84 5.48
C GLY A 15 -7.31 -12.95 6.23
N VAL A 16 -6.18 -12.91 5.52
CA VAL A 16 -4.85 -12.98 6.15
C VAL A 16 -4.59 -11.82 7.10
N ASN A 17 -5.13 -10.64 6.83
CA ASN A 17 -5.00 -9.48 7.72
C ASN A 17 -5.82 -9.59 9.02
N THR A 18 -6.81 -10.47 9.10
CA THR A 18 -7.66 -10.63 10.31
C THR A 18 -7.24 -11.80 11.18
N MET A 19 -6.28 -12.60 10.73
CA MET A 19 -5.80 -13.80 11.43
C MET A 19 -4.45 -13.50 12.10
N GLU A 20 -4.45 -13.32 13.41
CA GLU A 20 -3.23 -13.02 14.18
C GLU A 20 -2.10 -14.04 13.93
N LYS A 21 -2.44 -15.33 13.81
CA LYS A 21 -1.48 -16.40 13.51
C LYS A 21 -0.75 -16.24 12.16
N THR A 22 -1.29 -15.47 11.22
CA THR A 22 -0.66 -15.23 9.92
C THR A 22 0.20 -13.97 9.88
N GLU A 23 0.33 -13.25 11.01
CA GLU A 23 1.15 -12.05 11.11
C GLU A 23 2.59 -12.24 10.62
N PRO A 24 3.32 -13.32 11.00
CA PRO A 24 4.68 -13.53 10.50
C PRO A 24 4.75 -13.74 8.98
N LEU A 25 3.68 -14.26 8.37
CA LEU A 25 3.59 -14.44 6.92
C LEU A 25 3.26 -13.10 6.23
N ARG A 26 2.33 -12.32 6.80
CA ARG A 26 1.95 -11.00 6.30
C ARG A 26 3.16 -10.07 6.24
N GLN A 27 3.96 -10.02 7.31
CA GLN A 27 5.19 -9.24 7.37
C GLN A 27 6.23 -9.69 6.32
N LYS A 28 6.40 -10.99 6.10
CA LYS A 28 7.30 -11.51 5.05
C LYS A 28 6.85 -11.13 3.63
N ILE A 29 5.55 -11.15 3.37
CA ILE A 29 5.00 -10.74 2.06
C ILE A 29 5.16 -9.22 1.90
N PHE A 30 4.81 -8.45 2.94
CA PHE A 30 4.91 -7.01 2.93
C PHE A 30 6.36 -6.55 2.71
N HIS A 31 7.36 -7.23 3.29
CA HIS A 31 8.77 -6.92 3.02
C HIS A 31 9.11 -6.91 1.52
N ARG A 32 8.55 -7.83 0.72
CA ARG A 32 8.75 -7.79 -0.75
C ARG A 32 8.13 -6.55 -1.37
N LYS A 33 6.91 -6.19 -0.94
CA LYS A 33 6.22 -4.97 -1.40
C LYS A 33 6.99 -3.71 -1.01
N ARG A 34 7.52 -3.67 0.22
CA ARG A 34 8.34 -2.59 0.77
C ARG A 34 9.54 -2.27 -0.13
N MET A 35 10.31 -3.31 -0.49
CA MET A 35 11.45 -3.16 -1.41
C MET A 35 11.02 -2.54 -2.75
N GLN A 36 9.83 -2.87 -3.27
CA GLN A 36 9.33 -2.26 -4.51
C GLN A 36 8.97 -0.79 -4.37
N ILE A 37 8.57 -0.34 -3.18
CA ILE A 37 8.23 1.05 -2.91
C ILE A 37 9.52 1.85 -2.72
N GLU A 38 10.45 1.33 -1.92
CA GLU A 38 11.76 1.94 -1.64
C GLU A 38 12.60 2.12 -2.92
N GLU A 39 12.55 1.16 -3.86
CA GLU A 39 13.25 1.25 -5.15
C GLU A 39 12.78 2.40 -6.06
N LEU A 40 11.58 2.96 -5.84
CA LEU A 40 10.97 3.93 -6.74
C LEU A 40 11.12 5.39 -6.29
N ASP A 41 11.61 5.63 -5.08
CA ASP A 41 11.75 6.97 -4.49
C ASP A 41 10.44 7.80 -4.62
N VAL A 42 9.33 7.20 -4.19
CA VAL A 42 8.00 7.83 -4.24
C VAL A 42 7.56 8.29 -2.86
N THR A 43 6.83 9.41 -2.82
CA THR A 43 6.20 9.95 -1.61
C THR A 43 4.80 9.39 -1.35
N THR A 44 4.16 8.81 -2.38
CA THR A 44 2.75 8.43 -2.33
C THR A 44 2.50 7.13 -3.11
N VAL A 45 1.72 6.23 -2.51
CA VAL A 45 1.20 5.01 -3.14
C VAL A 45 -0.32 5.10 -3.22
N VAL A 46 -0.87 4.83 -4.41
CA VAL A 46 -2.32 4.87 -4.63
C VAL A 46 -2.87 3.46 -4.73
N THR A 47 -3.98 3.18 -4.04
CA THR A 47 -4.70 1.91 -4.09
C THR A 47 -6.21 2.12 -4.21
N MET A 48 -6.90 1.14 -4.80
CA MET A 48 -8.35 1.09 -4.95
C MET A 48 -9.00 0.02 -4.05
N CYS A 49 -8.19 -0.78 -3.35
CA CYS A 49 -8.66 -1.86 -2.49
C CYS A 49 -8.55 -1.44 -1.02
N ALA A 50 -9.66 -1.53 -0.29
CA ALA A 50 -9.72 -1.21 1.13
C ALA A 50 -8.75 -2.05 1.98
N THR A 51 -8.69 -3.37 1.73
CA THR A 51 -7.73 -4.25 2.43
C THR A 51 -6.28 -3.88 2.11
N CYS A 52 -5.99 -3.55 0.85
CA CYS A 52 -4.66 -3.07 0.48
C CYS A 52 -4.32 -1.77 1.22
N ARG A 53 -5.26 -0.83 1.34
CA ARG A 53 -5.04 0.42 2.06
C ARG A 53 -4.60 0.15 3.50
N ASN A 54 -5.41 -0.57 4.26
CA ASN A 54 -5.11 -0.85 5.67
C ASN A 54 -3.79 -1.59 5.83
N THR A 55 -3.55 -2.66 5.05
CA THR A 55 -2.30 -3.42 5.15
C THR A 55 -1.07 -2.63 4.71
N LEU A 56 -1.21 -1.73 3.73
CA LEU A 56 -0.12 -0.86 3.31
C LEU A 56 0.17 0.20 4.37
N GLU A 57 -0.85 0.86 4.92
CA GLU A 57 -0.72 1.86 5.99
C GLU A 57 -0.04 1.23 7.23
N GLU A 58 -0.56 0.10 7.72
CA GLU A 58 0.05 -0.65 8.83
C GLU A 58 1.51 -1.03 8.53
N GLY A 59 1.78 -1.59 7.35
CA GLY A 59 3.13 -2.01 6.99
C GLY A 59 4.11 -0.84 6.82
N ILE A 60 3.65 0.32 6.32
CA ILE A 60 4.44 1.55 6.21
C ILE A 60 4.79 2.07 7.60
N GLU A 61 3.80 2.11 8.51
CA GLU A 61 3.98 2.53 9.90
C GLU A 61 4.94 1.60 10.65
N ASP A 62 4.72 0.27 10.59
CA ASP A 62 5.54 -0.75 11.22
C ASP A 62 7.02 -0.69 10.79
N ASN A 63 7.28 -0.17 9.58
CA ASN A 63 8.62 -0.06 9.00
C ASN A 63 9.19 1.36 9.04
N GLY A 64 8.50 2.33 9.64
CA GLY A 64 8.96 3.72 9.77
C GLY A 64 9.19 4.42 8.42
N MET A 65 8.38 4.11 7.42
CA MET A 65 8.51 4.67 6.08
C MET A 65 7.74 6.00 5.96
N GLU A 66 8.32 6.98 5.26
CA GLU A 66 7.69 8.28 4.99
C GLU A 66 6.94 8.26 3.63
N VAL A 67 5.97 7.34 3.49
CA VAL A 67 5.16 7.19 2.26
C VAL A 67 3.68 7.27 2.59
N GLU A 68 2.95 8.14 1.90
CA GLU A 68 1.50 8.29 2.07
C GLU A 68 0.73 7.23 1.25
N VAL A 69 -0.34 6.66 1.82
CA VAL A 69 -1.25 5.76 1.10
C VAL A 69 -2.56 6.48 0.80
N LEU A 70 -2.87 6.67 -0.48
CA LEU A 70 -4.11 7.31 -0.92
C LEU A 70 -5.08 6.33 -1.60
N GLY A 71 -6.37 6.59 -1.43
CA GLY A 71 -7.42 5.94 -2.21
C GLY A 71 -7.49 6.49 -3.63
N LEU A 72 -7.72 5.64 -4.63
CA LEU A 72 -7.94 6.11 -6.01
C LEU A 72 -9.11 7.11 -6.10
N THR A 73 -10.20 6.85 -5.39
CA THR A 73 -11.36 7.75 -5.34
C THR A 73 -11.05 9.09 -4.68
N GLU A 74 -10.21 9.10 -3.66
CA GLU A 74 -9.71 10.32 -3.00
C GLU A 74 -8.85 11.15 -3.95
N VAL A 75 -7.94 10.51 -4.67
CA VAL A 75 -7.13 11.17 -5.70
C VAL A 75 -8.04 11.82 -6.75
N VAL A 76 -9.03 11.10 -7.26
CA VAL A 76 -9.97 11.64 -8.26
C VAL A 76 -10.78 12.82 -7.67
N ALA A 77 -11.33 12.67 -6.47
CA ALA A 77 -12.11 13.73 -5.81
C ALA A 77 -11.28 15.00 -5.59
N ASN A 78 -10.03 14.85 -5.14
CA ASN A 78 -9.10 15.96 -4.92
C ASN A 78 -8.76 16.73 -6.20
N HIS A 79 -8.82 16.10 -7.37
CA HIS A 79 -8.60 16.77 -8.65
C HIS A 79 -9.88 17.44 -9.17
N LEU A 80 -11.06 16.82 -9.00
CA LEU A 80 -12.34 17.41 -9.40
C LEU A 80 -12.69 18.68 -8.60
N LEU A 81 -12.31 18.76 -7.33
CA LEU A 81 -12.56 19.94 -6.49
C LEU A 81 -11.59 21.10 -6.79
N LYS A 82 -10.41 20.82 -7.36
CA LYS A 82 -9.42 21.85 -7.75
C LYS A 82 -9.87 22.62 -9.00
N GLU A 83 -10.65 22.02 -9.89
CA GLU A 83 -11.19 22.67 -11.09
C GLU A 83 -12.34 23.65 -10.82
N LYS A 84 -12.86 23.70 -9.57
CA LYS A 84 -13.94 24.63 -9.16
C LYS A 84 -13.44 25.90 -8.45
N LYS A 85 -12.16 26.25 -8.59
CA LYS A 85 -11.60 27.55 -8.18
C LYS A 85 -11.10 28.30 -9.39
#